data_AF-A0A1U8PZ94-F1
#
_entry.id   AF-A0A1U8PZ94-F1
#
_cell.length_a   1.000
_cell.length_b   1.000
_cell.length_c   1.000
_cell.angle_alpha   90.00
_cell.angle_beta   90.00
_cell.angle_gamma   90.00
#
_symmetry.space_group_name_H-M   'P 1'
#
loop_
_entity.id
_entity.type
_entity.pdbx_description
1 polymer ?
#
loop_
_entity_poly.entity_id
_entity_poly.type
_entity_poly.pdbx_seq_one_letter_code
_entity_poly.pdbx_strand_id
1 'polypeptide(L)'
;MKQPYIMLCLLIPGPCEPGNDIDVYLQPLIEDLTDLWENGVLTYDASRKKMFLLHAAILWTIIDFPGYANLSGWSTKGALACPSCNKDTCSLWLNNGHKYCYMGHCRFLDEGHRFRSDETSFDGNEEWRLAPIPLTGKNALEQFEGLHFTLGKGIQSNVEGGHHGTDKKNFYNWKKRSIFFDLPYWKDLLVKHNLDMMHIEKNDLKACHDLQAMGIRKALHPFCDSQSDRTFLPAACYTLNRKEKTTFCQVLQSVKVPDGYASNISRLVQVNNRKLAGLKSHDFHVLMQQLLPIAIRRVLPKNVSSVLIDLCKFFRDLCSTVSKGQDFVSLDRNIAIILCQLERIFPLAFFDIMVHLPIHLTEEARLAGPV
;
A
#
# COMPACT_ATOMS: atom_id res chain seq x y z
N MET A 1 -15.84 -1.99 -16.78
CA MET A 1 -16.15 -1.00 -17.84
C MET A 1 -16.65 -1.72 -19.09
N LYS A 2 -17.64 -1.18 -19.80
CA LYS A 2 -18.05 -1.75 -21.10
C LYS A 2 -17.02 -1.34 -22.16
N GLN A 3 -16.63 -2.27 -23.02
CA GLN A 3 -15.66 -2.08 -24.11
C GLN A 3 -15.82 -0.77 -24.92
N PRO A 4 -17.03 -0.30 -25.29
CA PRO A 4 -17.17 0.96 -26.05
C PRO A 4 -16.74 2.23 -25.31
N TYR A 5 -16.50 2.17 -24.00
CA TYR A 5 -16.05 3.31 -23.19
C TYR A 5 -14.59 3.19 -22.75
N ILE A 6 -13.84 2.23 -23.32
CA ILE A 6 -12.43 2.03 -23.05
C ILE A 6 -11.64 2.58 -24.22
N MET A 7 -10.97 3.72 -24.01
CA MET A 7 -9.91 4.17 -24.91
C MET A 7 -8.60 3.56 -24.42
N LEU A 8 -8.00 2.69 -25.22
CA LEU A 8 -6.71 2.08 -24.92
C LEU A 8 -5.61 2.87 -25.60
N CYS A 9 -4.86 3.65 -24.83
CA CYS A 9 -3.60 4.24 -25.29
C CYS A 9 -2.47 3.25 -24.99
N LEU A 10 -1.84 2.70 -26.03
CA LEU A 10 -0.69 1.82 -25.89
C LEU A 10 0.60 2.64 -25.98
N LEU A 11 1.32 2.76 -24.87
CA LEU A 11 2.72 3.16 -24.91
C LEU A 11 3.54 1.93 -25.30
N ILE A 12 4.29 1.99 -26.41
CA ILE A 12 5.23 0.93 -26.78
C ILE A 12 6.51 1.19 -25.97
N PRO A 13 6.80 0.39 -24.92
CA PRO A 13 7.97 0.63 -24.10
C PRO A 13 9.24 0.35 -24.92
N GLY A 14 10.25 1.20 -24.72
CA GLY A 14 11.61 0.86 -25.14
C GLY A 14 12.20 -0.26 -24.27
N PRO A 15 13.48 -0.60 -24.44
CA PRO A 15 14.15 -1.64 -23.64
C PRO A 15 14.22 -1.35 -22.14
N CYS A 16 13.95 -0.11 -21.71
CA CYS A 16 13.90 0.31 -20.32
C CYS A 16 12.56 0.96 -20.00
N GLU A 17 12.09 0.81 -18.76
CA GLU A 17 10.92 1.55 -18.26
C GLU A 17 11.16 3.08 -18.32
N PRO A 18 10.11 3.88 -18.58
CA PRO A 18 10.24 5.33 -18.70
C PRO A 18 10.54 6.01 -17.35
N GLY A 19 10.16 5.41 -16.22
CA GLY A 19 10.38 6.00 -14.90
C GLY A 19 9.81 7.42 -14.81
N ASN A 20 10.65 8.39 -14.43
CA ASN A 20 10.28 9.81 -14.38
C ASN A 20 9.97 10.42 -15.76
N ASP A 21 10.57 9.89 -16.84
CA ASP A 21 10.37 10.39 -18.21
C ASP A 21 8.96 10.09 -18.74
N ILE A 22 8.11 9.39 -17.97
CA ILE A 22 6.69 9.19 -18.30
C ILE A 22 5.96 10.52 -18.56
N ASP A 23 6.40 11.61 -17.92
CA ASP A 23 5.79 12.93 -18.09
C ASP A 23 5.95 13.48 -19.51
N VAL A 24 7.04 13.14 -20.20
CA VAL A 24 7.25 13.52 -21.61
C VAL A 24 6.17 12.92 -22.50
N TYR A 25 5.74 11.69 -22.21
CA TYR A 25 4.68 11.01 -22.96
C TYR A 25 3.28 11.50 -22.58
N LEU A 26 3.11 12.01 -21.35
CA LEU A 26 1.85 12.55 -20.87
C LEU A 26 1.63 14.00 -21.31
N GLN A 27 2.64 14.71 -21.81
CA GLN A 27 2.53 16.12 -22.19
C GLN A 27 1.37 16.40 -23.17
N PRO A 28 1.19 15.66 -24.29
CA PRO A 28 0.05 15.90 -25.17
C PRO A 28 -1.30 15.70 -24.48
N LEU A 29 -1.39 14.71 -23.58
CA LEU A 29 -2.59 14.47 -22.79
C LEU A 29 -2.89 15.65 -21.85
N ILE A 30 -1.87 16.23 -21.23
CA ILE A 30 -2.02 17.38 -20.33
C ILE A 30 -2.44 18.63 -21.11
N GLU A 31 -1.90 18.84 -22.31
CA GLU A 31 -2.31 19.92 -23.22
C GLU A 31 -3.80 19.78 -23.60
N ASP A 32 -4.23 18.60 -24.06
CA ASP A 32 -5.63 18.32 -24.41
C ASP A 32 -6.58 18.47 -23.21
N LEU A 33 -6.18 18.02 -22.02
CA LEU A 33 -6.98 18.13 -20.80
C LEU A 33 -7.08 19.57 -20.29
N THR A 34 -6.05 20.37 -20.51
CA THR A 34 -6.07 21.80 -20.18
C THR A 34 -7.05 22.52 -21.10
N ASP A 35 -7.00 22.26 -22.41
CA ASP A 35 -7.93 22.84 -23.38
C ASP A 35 -9.38 22.41 -23.11
N LEU A 36 -9.61 21.12 -22.83
CA LEU A 36 -10.92 20.59 -22.41
C LEU A 36 -11.44 21.25 -21.13
N TRP A 37 -10.58 21.60 -20.19
CA TRP A 37 -10.99 22.26 -18.96
C TRP A 37 -11.32 23.74 -19.18
N GLU A 38 -10.41 24.48 -19.81
CA GLU A 38 -10.48 25.94 -19.93
C GLU A 38 -11.42 26.41 -21.04
N ASN A 39 -11.29 25.82 -22.24
CA ASN A 39 -12.01 26.26 -23.44
C ASN A 39 -13.20 25.34 -23.76
N GLY A 40 -13.04 24.04 -23.49
CA GLY A 40 -13.99 23.00 -23.88
C GLY A 40 -13.98 22.73 -25.39
N VAL A 41 -14.47 21.56 -25.79
CA VAL A 41 -14.48 21.13 -27.20
C VAL A 41 -15.92 20.91 -27.67
N LEU A 42 -16.27 21.51 -28.81
CA LEU A 42 -17.60 21.34 -29.40
C LEU A 42 -17.82 19.88 -29.83
N THR A 43 -18.69 19.18 -29.13
CA THR A 43 -18.91 17.73 -29.26
C THR A 43 -20.36 17.43 -29.60
N TYR A 44 -20.59 16.42 -30.44
CA TYR A 44 -21.94 15.99 -30.81
C TYR A 44 -22.48 14.95 -29.81
N ASP A 45 -23.61 15.26 -29.16
CA ASP A 45 -24.37 14.29 -28.37
C ASP A 45 -25.27 13.47 -29.29
N ALA A 46 -24.93 12.18 -29.48
CA ALA A 46 -25.69 11.26 -30.31
C ALA A 46 -27.12 10.96 -29.78
N SER A 47 -27.34 11.05 -28.47
CA SER A 47 -28.66 10.83 -27.85
C SER A 47 -29.58 12.01 -28.07
N ARG A 48 -29.08 13.23 -27.83
CA ARG A 48 -29.85 14.47 -27.97
C ARG A 48 -29.84 15.03 -29.40
N LYS A 49 -28.98 14.50 -30.27
CA LYS A 49 -28.73 14.95 -31.64
C LYS A 49 -28.40 16.45 -31.74
N LYS A 50 -27.59 16.95 -30.80
CA LYS A 50 -27.21 18.37 -30.70
C LYS A 50 -25.73 18.49 -30.37
N MET A 51 -25.11 19.59 -30.82
CA MET A 51 -23.78 19.98 -30.35
C MET A 51 -23.89 20.53 -28.93
N PHE A 52 -22.90 20.24 -28.11
CA PHE A 52 -22.69 20.86 -26.81
C PHE A 52 -21.20 21.12 -26.61
N LEU A 53 -20.87 22.05 -25.72
CA LEU A 53 -19.48 22.29 -25.34
C LEU A 53 -19.11 21.28 -24.25
N LEU A 54 -18.22 20.35 -24.58
CA LEU A 54 -17.74 19.34 -23.65
C LEU A 54 -16.55 19.88 -22.86
N HIS A 55 -16.66 19.84 -21.53
CA HIS A 55 -15.53 20.00 -20.63
C HIS A 55 -15.21 18.66 -19.96
N ALA A 56 -13.93 18.42 -19.67
CA ALA A 56 -13.48 17.21 -19.00
C ALA A 56 -12.42 17.55 -17.95
N ALA A 57 -12.35 16.70 -16.91
CA ALA A 57 -11.34 16.77 -15.88
C ALA A 57 -10.93 15.36 -15.44
N ILE A 58 -9.66 15.17 -15.09
CA ILE A 58 -9.22 13.97 -14.38
C ILE A 58 -9.59 14.13 -12.90
N LEU A 59 -10.35 13.17 -12.37
CA LEU A 59 -10.66 13.11 -10.94
C LEU A 59 -9.51 12.47 -10.14
N TRP A 60 -8.96 11.36 -10.64
CA TRP A 60 -7.83 10.65 -10.05
C TRP A 60 -7.26 9.63 -11.05
N THR A 61 -6.05 9.14 -10.80
CA THR A 61 -5.48 7.96 -11.50
C THR A 61 -5.56 6.72 -10.63
N ILE A 62 -5.76 5.53 -11.20
CA ILE A 62 -5.65 4.25 -10.47
C ILE A 62 -4.36 3.57 -10.90
N ILE A 63 -3.44 3.35 -9.96
CA ILE A 63 -2.09 2.85 -10.24
C ILE A 63 -1.59 1.97 -9.10
N ASP A 64 -0.74 0.99 -9.43
CA ASP A 64 -0.01 0.25 -8.40
C ASP A 64 1.05 1.13 -7.72
N PHE A 65 1.62 0.66 -6.60
CA PHE A 65 2.57 1.44 -5.83
C PHE A 65 3.87 1.78 -6.59
N PRO A 66 4.43 0.90 -7.44
CA PRO A 66 5.51 1.28 -8.35
C PRO A 66 5.11 2.37 -9.35
N GLY A 67 3.94 2.26 -9.99
CA GLY A 67 3.41 3.27 -10.89
C GLY A 67 3.17 4.62 -10.21
N TYR A 68 2.78 4.59 -8.92
CA TYR A 68 2.66 5.79 -8.08
C TYR A 68 3.96 6.58 -8.00
N ALA A 69 5.11 5.91 -7.85
CA ALA A 69 6.40 6.60 -7.83
C ALA A 69 6.65 7.38 -9.13
N ASN A 70 6.35 6.75 -10.26
CA ASN A 70 6.58 7.31 -11.58
C ASN A 70 5.62 8.46 -11.89
N LEU A 71 4.34 8.37 -11.51
CA LEU A 71 3.36 9.43 -11.82
C LEU A 71 3.40 10.60 -10.84
N SER A 72 3.47 10.32 -9.54
CA SER A 72 3.44 11.37 -8.51
C SER A 72 4.78 12.08 -8.37
N GLY A 73 5.89 11.39 -8.69
CA GLY A 73 7.23 11.85 -8.37
C GLY A 73 7.65 11.62 -6.91
N TRP A 74 6.80 11.04 -6.07
CA TRP A 74 7.15 10.66 -4.70
C TRP A 74 7.91 9.34 -4.67
N SER A 75 9.04 9.26 -3.99
CA SER A 75 9.75 7.99 -3.87
C SER A 75 8.98 7.01 -2.98
N THR A 76 8.61 5.84 -3.51
CA THR A 76 7.98 4.76 -2.74
C THR A 76 8.97 3.88 -1.98
N LYS A 77 10.23 4.34 -1.88
CA LYS A 77 11.34 3.68 -1.17
C LYS A 77 11.91 4.59 -0.10
N GLY A 78 12.51 3.97 0.92
CA GLY A 78 13.21 4.67 2.01
C GLY A 78 12.29 5.07 3.16
N ALA A 79 12.84 5.84 4.12
CA ALA A 79 12.17 6.17 5.37
C ALA A 79 10.81 6.89 5.22
N LEU A 80 10.58 7.58 4.11
CA LEU A 80 9.40 8.40 3.85
C LEU A 80 8.51 7.82 2.74
N ALA A 81 8.53 6.50 2.52
CA ALA A 81 7.81 5.89 1.40
C ALA A 81 6.30 6.16 1.37
N CYS A 82 5.67 6.41 2.53
CA CYS A 82 4.24 6.68 2.60
C CYS A 82 3.92 8.11 2.13
N PRO A 83 3.19 8.29 1.02
CA PRO A 83 2.86 9.63 0.54
C PRO A 83 1.86 10.34 1.46
N SER A 84 0.94 9.60 2.07
CA SER A 84 -0.10 10.16 2.95
C SER A 84 0.50 10.64 4.27
N CYS A 85 1.45 9.90 4.85
CA CYS A 85 2.15 10.32 6.08
C CYS A 85 3.26 11.35 5.81
N ASN A 86 3.78 11.43 4.57
CA ASN A 86 4.84 12.36 4.16
C ASN A 86 6.02 12.36 5.16
N LYS A 87 6.46 13.52 5.64
CA LYS A 87 7.56 13.71 6.59
C LYS A 87 7.29 13.08 7.97
N ASP A 88 6.03 12.83 8.29
CA ASP A 88 5.59 12.23 9.54
C ASP A 88 5.47 10.70 9.46
N THR A 89 5.95 10.09 8.36
CA THR A 89 6.03 8.63 8.20
C THR A 89 6.86 8.02 9.33
N CYS A 90 6.25 7.15 10.12
CA CYS A 90 6.92 6.43 11.19
C CYS A 90 7.62 5.19 10.62
N SER A 91 8.90 5.30 10.33
CA SER A 91 9.72 4.20 9.81
C SER A 91 10.93 3.91 10.67
N LEU A 92 11.38 2.67 10.62
CA LEU A 92 12.57 2.19 11.31
C LEU A 92 13.42 1.34 10.37
N TRP A 93 14.73 1.63 10.33
CA TRP A 93 15.68 0.80 9.58
C TRP A 93 16.02 -0.46 10.37
N LEU A 94 15.75 -1.62 9.77
CA LEU A 94 16.11 -2.92 10.33
C LEU A 94 17.53 -3.28 9.87
N ASN A 95 18.48 -3.27 10.81
CA ASN A 95 19.90 -3.47 10.50
C ASN A 95 20.21 -4.86 9.91
N ASN A 96 19.53 -5.91 10.37
CA ASN A 96 19.74 -7.27 9.88
C ASN A 96 18.90 -7.51 8.62
N GLY A 97 17.64 -7.07 8.63
CA GLY A 97 16.75 -7.17 7.47
C GLY A 97 17.16 -6.32 6.27
N HIS A 98 17.98 -5.28 6.47
CA HIS A 98 18.37 -4.26 5.48
C HIS A 98 17.18 -3.64 4.76
N LYS A 99 16.11 -3.34 5.51
CA LYS A 99 14.91 -2.70 4.99
C LYS A 99 14.27 -1.79 6.04
N TYR A 100 13.43 -0.87 5.57
CA TYR A 100 12.57 -0.10 6.45
C TYR A 100 11.33 -0.91 6.82
N CYS A 101 10.94 -0.84 8.09
CA CYS A 101 9.58 -1.20 8.52
C CYS A 101 8.80 0.06 8.90
N TYR A 102 7.48 0.02 8.76
CA TYR A 102 6.56 1.14 8.93
C TYR A 102 5.57 0.80 10.03
N MET A 103 5.78 1.41 11.20
CA MET A 103 5.07 1.08 12.44
C MET A 103 4.26 2.30 12.92
N GLY A 104 3.96 2.37 14.22
CA GLY A 104 3.34 3.55 14.82
C GLY A 104 1.86 3.64 14.51
N HIS A 105 1.19 2.51 14.24
CA HIS A 105 -0.26 2.49 13.96
C HIS A 105 -1.10 2.96 15.15
N CYS A 106 -0.56 2.90 16.38
CA CYS A 106 -1.23 3.36 17.59
C CYS A 106 -1.63 4.84 17.54
N ARG A 107 -0.90 5.68 16.79
CA ARG A 107 -1.22 7.12 16.64
C ARG A 107 -2.50 7.40 15.85
N PHE A 108 -3.03 6.40 15.14
CA PHE A 108 -4.30 6.48 14.41
C PHE A 108 -5.51 6.05 15.26
N LEU A 109 -5.27 5.56 16.49
CA LEU A 109 -6.34 5.23 17.44
C LEU A 109 -6.80 6.48 18.20
N ASP A 110 -7.95 6.43 18.85
CA ASP A 110 -8.39 7.51 19.75
C ASP A 110 -7.38 7.71 20.91
N GLU A 111 -7.22 8.94 21.40
CA GLU A 111 -6.21 9.31 22.42
C GLU A 111 -6.28 8.47 23.70
N GLY A 112 -7.49 8.07 24.13
CA GLY A 112 -7.71 7.24 25.31
C GLY A 112 -7.59 5.73 25.07
N HIS A 113 -7.21 5.29 23.87
CA HIS A 113 -7.15 3.86 23.56
C HIS A 113 -5.98 3.18 24.27
N ARG A 114 -6.25 2.08 25.00
CA ARG A 114 -5.25 1.33 25.80
C ARG A 114 -3.96 0.92 25.09
N PHE A 115 -3.97 0.80 23.77
CA PHE A 115 -2.77 0.45 22.98
C PHE A 115 -1.78 1.60 22.87
N ARG A 116 -2.20 2.85 23.08
CA ARG A 116 -1.29 4.01 23.09
C ARG A 116 -0.35 3.99 24.30
N SER A 117 -0.74 3.38 25.41
CA SER A 117 0.07 3.26 26.63
C SER A 117 0.64 1.86 26.86
N ASP A 118 0.60 0.96 25.86
CA ASP A 118 1.07 -0.43 26.00
C ASP A 118 2.52 -0.55 25.50
N GLU A 119 3.49 -0.08 26.30
CA GLU A 119 4.91 -0.16 25.94
C GLU A 119 5.36 -1.62 25.71
N THR A 120 4.79 -2.56 26.47
CA THR A 120 5.26 -3.95 26.54
C THR A 120 4.96 -4.76 25.28
N SER A 121 3.81 -4.54 24.65
CA SER A 121 3.41 -5.31 23.48
C SER A 121 3.93 -4.73 22.15
N PHE A 122 4.36 -3.46 22.16
CA PHE A 122 4.73 -2.69 20.98
C PHE A 122 6.25 -2.44 20.92
N ASP A 123 6.68 -1.19 20.76
CA ASP A 123 8.06 -0.77 20.52
C ASP A 123 8.79 -0.28 21.78
N GLY A 124 8.18 -0.43 22.96
CA GLY A 124 8.73 0.02 24.23
C GLY A 124 8.46 1.47 24.59
N ASN A 125 7.66 2.21 23.81
CA ASN A 125 7.30 3.59 24.09
C ASN A 125 5.78 3.78 24.15
N GLU A 126 5.34 4.79 24.89
CA GLU A 126 3.97 5.31 24.80
C GLU A 126 3.80 6.19 23.55
N GLU A 127 2.63 6.11 22.91
CA GLU A 127 2.30 6.82 21.68
C GLU A 127 1.25 7.93 21.91
N TRP A 128 1.76 9.12 22.18
CA TRP A 128 0.96 10.35 22.38
C TRP A 128 0.87 11.24 21.14
N ARG A 129 1.53 10.89 20.03
CA ARG A 129 1.47 11.69 18.80
C ARG A 129 0.08 11.60 18.16
N LEU A 130 -0.26 12.64 17.42
CA LEU A 130 -1.45 12.67 16.58
C LEU A 130 -1.20 11.92 15.27
N ALA A 131 -2.27 11.46 14.61
CA ALA A 131 -2.19 10.93 13.26
C ALA A 131 -1.59 11.98 12.30
N PRO A 132 -0.76 11.57 11.32
CA PRO A 132 -0.26 12.48 10.29
C PRO A 132 -1.41 13.15 9.54
N ILE A 133 -1.21 14.40 9.13
CA ILE A 133 -2.15 15.11 8.27
C ILE A 133 -1.78 14.78 6.81
N PRO A 134 -2.71 14.22 6.01
CA PRO A 134 -2.45 13.92 4.61
C PRO A 134 -1.96 15.13 3.82
N LEU A 135 -1.00 14.92 2.93
CA LEU A 135 -0.45 16.00 2.11
C LEU A 135 -1.47 16.49 1.07
N THR A 136 -1.87 17.76 1.20
CA THR A 136 -2.73 18.42 0.20
C THR A 136 -1.94 18.77 -1.06
N GLY A 137 -2.64 18.97 -2.19
CA GLY A 137 -1.98 19.42 -3.42
C GLY A 137 -1.32 20.80 -3.29
N LYS A 138 -1.90 21.70 -2.49
CA LYS A 138 -1.32 23.02 -2.20
C LYS A 138 -0.02 22.90 -1.39
N ASN A 139 -0.04 22.11 -0.32
CA ASN A 139 1.16 21.86 0.48
C ASN A 139 2.23 21.12 -0.33
N ALA A 140 1.85 20.28 -1.30
CA ALA A 140 2.81 19.66 -2.21
C ALA A 140 3.50 20.70 -3.11
N LEU A 141 2.76 21.69 -3.63
CA LEU A 141 3.33 22.80 -4.40
C LEU A 141 4.34 23.61 -3.58
N GLU A 142 4.01 23.91 -2.32
CA GLU A 142 4.94 24.59 -1.39
C GLU A 142 6.22 23.77 -1.17
N GLN A 143 6.13 22.43 -1.10
CA GLN A 143 7.31 21.57 -0.99
C GLN A 143 8.18 21.54 -2.25
N PHE A 144 7.63 21.89 -3.41
CA PHE A 144 8.41 22.03 -4.64
C PHE A 144 9.18 23.36 -4.70
N GLU A 145 8.80 24.37 -3.92
CA GLU A 145 9.50 25.64 -3.88
C GLU A 145 10.96 25.43 -3.43
N GLY A 146 11.90 25.78 -4.31
CA GLY A 146 13.34 25.58 -4.05
C GLY A 146 13.88 24.20 -4.41
N LEU A 147 13.07 23.30 -4.98
CA LEU A 147 13.55 22.05 -5.58
C LEU A 147 13.75 22.23 -7.09
N HIS A 148 14.95 21.95 -7.58
CA HIS A 148 15.20 21.83 -9.01
C HIS A 148 15.21 20.37 -9.43
N PHE A 149 14.42 20.05 -10.46
CA PHE A 149 14.34 18.71 -11.05
C PHE A 149 14.91 18.72 -12.46
N THR A 150 15.91 17.90 -12.72
CA THR A 150 16.42 17.62 -14.06
C THR A 150 15.79 16.31 -14.58
N LEU A 151 15.14 16.39 -15.74
CA LEU A 151 14.55 15.26 -16.45
C LEU A 151 15.47 14.84 -17.61
N GLY A 152 15.52 13.55 -17.95
CA GLY A 152 16.28 13.02 -19.08
C GLY A 152 17.16 11.80 -18.76
N LYS A 153 17.23 10.86 -19.72
CA LYS A 153 18.05 9.64 -19.64
C LYS A 153 19.53 9.95 -19.43
N GLY A 154 20.13 9.36 -18.39
CA GLY A 154 21.56 9.45 -18.10
C GLY A 154 21.94 10.47 -17.01
N ILE A 155 20.97 11.24 -16.52
CA ILE A 155 21.15 12.15 -15.39
C ILE A 155 20.49 11.49 -14.18
N GLN A 156 21.25 11.19 -13.12
CA GLN A 156 20.62 10.86 -11.85
C GLN A 156 19.80 12.07 -11.43
N SER A 157 18.50 11.89 -11.15
CA SER A 157 17.63 12.95 -10.63
C SER A 157 18.15 13.39 -9.26
N ASN A 158 19.13 14.28 -9.28
CA ASN A 158 19.63 14.98 -8.12
C ASN A 158 18.70 16.16 -7.91
N VAL A 159 17.99 16.13 -6.79
CA VAL A 159 17.27 17.30 -6.30
C VAL A 159 18.34 18.26 -5.79
N GLU A 160 18.74 19.21 -6.63
CA GLU A 160 19.65 20.28 -6.23
C GLU A 160 18.82 21.43 -5.66
N GLY A 161 18.89 21.60 -4.34
CA GLY A 161 18.07 22.59 -3.64
C GLY A 161 18.11 22.43 -2.12
N GLY A 162 19.06 23.12 -1.47
CA GLY A 162 19.11 23.27 -0.02
C GLY A 162 20.03 24.43 0.30
N HIS A 163 19.49 25.47 0.95
CA HIS A 163 20.26 26.63 1.40
C HIS A 163 21.55 26.20 2.10
N HIS A 164 22.64 26.90 1.77
CA HIS A 164 23.96 26.71 2.37
C HIS A 164 23.88 26.90 3.89
N GLY A 165 23.79 25.78 4.61
CA GLY A 165 23.87 25.68 6.05
C GLY A 165 24.17 24.23 6.39
N THR A 166 25.15 24.03 7.26
CA THR A 166 25.66 22.73 7.71
C THR A 166 24.59 21.94 8.47
N ASP A 167 23.70 21.26 7.75
CA ASP A 167 22.84 20.13 8.21
C ASP A 167 22.00 19.62 7.01
N LYS A 168 22.63 18.96 6.04
CA LYS A 168 21.96 18.49 4.82
C LYS A 168 21.21 17.17 5.04
N LYS A 169 19.95 17.23 5.48
CA LYS A 169 18.93 16.21 5.17
C LYS A 169 17.96 16.79 4.14
N ASN A 170 17.85 16.14 2.98
CA ASN A 170 16.79 16.44 2.01
C ASN A 170 15.44 16.30 2.73
N PHE A 171 14.76 17.41 2.99
CA PHE A 171 13.55 17.41 3.82
C PHE A 171 12.35 16.73 3.15
N TYR A 172 12.41 16.46 1.84
CA TYR A 172 11.28 15.88 1.10
C TYR A 172 11.70 14.71 0.20
N ASN A 173 10.78 13.75 0.05
CA ASN A 173 10.99 12.49 -0.67
C ASN A 173 10.68 12.58 -2.17
N TRP A 174 10.63 13.80 -2.71
CA TRP A 174 10.32 14.08 -4.11
C TRP A 174 11.50 13.75 -5.03
N LYS A 175 11.19 13.16 -6.18
CA LYS A 175 12.12 12.85 -7.28
C LYS A 175 11.85 13.66 -8.54
N LYS A 176 10.65 14.23 -8.63
CA LYS A 176 10.21 15.19 -9.65
C LYS A 176 8.96 15.92 -9.17
N ARG A 177 8.62 17.02 -9.84
CA ARG A 177 7.26 17.58 -9.86
C ARG A 177 6.47 16.86 -10.94
N SER A 178 5.35 16.24 -10.56
CA SER A 178 4.46 15.57 -11.50
C SER A 178 3.86 16.56 -12.52
N ILE A 179 3.83 16.19 -13.80
CA ILE A 179 3.21 16.97 -14.87
C ILE A 179 1.71 17.24 -14.64
N PHE A 180 1.03 16.40 -13.85
CA PHE A 180 -0.38 16.65 -13.53
C PHE A 180 -0.60 17.95 -12.74
N PHE A 181 0.42 18.49 -12.06
CA PHE A 181 0.34 19.81 -11.42
C PHE A 181 0.28 20.99 -12.42
N ASP A 182 0.41 20.74 -13.72
CA ASP A 182 0.16 21.74 -14.77
C ASP A 182 -1.34 21.89 -15.05
N LEU A 183 -2.16 20.90 -14.67
CA LEU A 183 -3.62 21.02 -14.73
C LEU A 183 -4.11 22.00 -13.66
N PRO A 184 -4.91 23.04 -14.01
CA PRO A 184 -5.27 24.12 -13.08
C PRO A 184 -5.96 23.66 -11.78
N TYR A 185 -6.74 22.58 -11.86
CA TYR A 185 -7.54 22.03 -10.78
C TYR A 185 -6.84 20.94 -9.95
N TRP A 186 -5.68 20.43 -10.39
CA TRP A 186 -5.06 19.24 -9.78
C TRP A 186 -4.68 19.44 -8.31
N LYS A 187 -4.22 20.65 -7.96
CA LYS A 187 -3.84 21.03 -6.59
C LYS A 187 -5.03 21.00 -5.61
N ASP A 188 -6.24 21.12 -6.12
CA ASP A 188 -7.48 21.18 -5.35
C ASP A 188 -8.12 19.78 -5.19
N LEU A 189 -7.60 18.76 -5.89
CA LEU A 189 -8.03 17.38 -5.72
C LEU A 189 -7.57 16.83 -4.35
N LEU A 190 -8.54 16.35 -3.57
CA LEU A 190 -8.29 15.69 -2.29
C LEU A 190 -7.56 14.36 -2.48
N VAL A 191 -7.98 13.59 -3.48
CA VAL A 191 -7.35 12.32 -3.88
C VAL A 191 -6.85 12.46 -5.32
N LYS A 192 -5.55 12.23 -5.54
CA LYS A 192 -4.89 12.41 -6.84
C LYS A 192 -4.57 11.08 -7.51
N HIS A 193 -4.08 10.13 -6.72
CA HIS A 193 -3.75 8.78 -7.17
C HIS A 193 -4.34 7.77 -6.18
N ASN A 194 -5.18 6.87 -6.68
CA ASN A 194 -5.69 5.72 -5.95
C ASN A 194 -4.73 4.54 -6.13
N LEU A 195 -4.34 3.93 -5.01
CA LEU A 195 -3.40 2.82 -5.02
C LEU A 195 -4.12 1.49 -5.25
N ASP A 196 -3.71 0.78 -6.30
CA ASP A 196 -4.06 -0.63 -6.48
C ASP A 196 -3.16 -1.48 -5.58
N MET A 197 -3.77 -1.98 -4.51
CA MET A 197 -3.10 -2.71 -3.45
C MET A 197 -2.95 -4.18 -3.81
N MET A 198 -2.00 -4.45 -4.71
CA MET A 198 -1.37 -5.75 -4.78
C MET A 198 0.11 -5.55 -4.99
N HIS A 199 0.90 -6.42 -4.35
CA HIS A 199 2.36 -6.61 -4.39
C HIS A 199 2.88 -6.55 -2.95
N ILE A 200 2.90 -7.67 -2.23
CA ILE A 200 3.54 -7.75 -0.91
C ILE A 200 4.94 -8.33 -1.10
N GLU A 201 5.96 -7.70 -0.51
CA GLU A 201 7.33 -8.18 -0.57
C GLU A 201 7.53 -9.39 0.36
N LYS A 202 8.49 -10.25 0.01
CA LYS A 202 8.76 -11.48 0.75
C LYS A 202 9.47 -11.16 2.08
N ASN A 203 8.96 -11.70 3.18
CA ASN A 203 9.61 -11.61 4.49
C ASN A 203 10.73 -12.65 4.65
N ASP A 204 11.86 -12.22 5.22
CA ASP A 204 13.09 -13.01 5.36
C ASP A 204 13.36 -13.43 6.82
N LEU A 205 14.18 -14.47 7.00
CA LEU A 205 14.55 -15.10 8.27
C LEU A 205 15.30 -14.16 9.23
N LYS A 206 15.83 -13.05 8.73
CA LYS A 206 16.62 -12.06 9.50
C LYS A 206 15.81 -11.28 10.54
N ALA A 207 14.48 -11.32 10.44
CA ALA A 207 13.56 -10.57 11.30
C ALA A 207 13.70 -10.87 12.80
N CYS A 208 14.11 -12.08 13.19
CA CYS A 208 14.29 -12.45 14.60
C CYS A 208 15.51 -11.77 15.24
N HIS A 209 16.57 -11.52 14.47
CA HIS A 209 17.76 -10.80 14.94
C HIS A 209 17.47 -9.31 15.16
N ASP A 210 16.59 -8.72 14.34
CA ASP A 210 16.14 -7.34 14.55
C ASP A 210 15.35 -7.18 15.87
N LEU A 211 14.49 -8.14 16.21
CA LEU A 211 13.79 -8.16 17.50
C LEU A 211 14.75 -8.24 18.68
N GLN A 212 15.82 -9.05 18.55
CA GLN A 212 16.86 -9.18 19.57
C GLN A 212 17.64 -7.88 19.75
N ALA A 213 18.06 -7.24 18.65
CA ALA A 213 18.79 -5.97 18.68
C ALA A 213 18.00 -4.84 19.34
N MET A 214 16.66 -4.89 19.25
CA MET A 214 15.76 -3.90 19.87
C MET A 214 15.32 -4.26 21.29
N GLY A 215 15.69 -5.43 21.81
CA GLY A 215 15.32 -5.85 23.17
C GLY A 215 13.83 -6.18 23.37
N ILE A 216 13.02 -6.21 22.31
CA ILE A 216 11.58 -6.50 22.36
C ILE A 216 11.29 -7.98 22.07
N ARG A 217 10.22 -8.52 22.65
CA ARG A 217 9.71 -9.89 22.36
C ARG A 217 10.76 -10.99 22.53
N LYS A 218 11.37 -11.06 23.72
CA LYS A 218 12.41 -12.04 24.10
C LYS A 218 12.09 -13.50 23.72
N ALA A 219 10.81 -13.88 23.74
CA ALA A 219 10.36 -15.23 23.35
C ALA A 219 10.63 -15.58 21.87
N LEU A 220 10.90 -14.60 21.01
CA LEU A 220 11.21 -14.78 19.59
C LEU A 220 12.71 -14.61 19.28
N HIS A 221 13.56 -14.39 20.29
CA HIS A 221 14.98 -14.19 20.09
C HIS A 221 15.67 -15.50 19.69
N PRO A 222 16.64 -15.45 18.75
CA PRO A 222 17.48 -16.60 18.46
C PRO A 222 18.22 -17.06 19.72
N PHE A 223 18.36 -18.37 19.90
CA PHE A 223 19.13 -18.95 21.02
C PHE A 223 20.15 -19.96 20.49
N CYS A 224 21.32 -20.03 21.14
CA CYS A 224 22.35 -21.00 20.82
C CYS A 224 22.15 -22.24 21.69
N ASP A 225 22.21 -23.41 21.05
CA ASP A 225 22.31 -24.66 21.80
C ASP A 225 23.74 -24.81 22.32
N SER A 226 23.87 -24.87 23.65
CA SER A 226 25.13 -25.06 24.38
C SER A 226 25.95 -26.27 23.93
N GLN A 227 25.35 -27.24 23.22
CA GLN A 227 26.03 -28.46 22.77
C GLN A 227 26.42 -28.46 21.29
N SER A 228 25.86 -27.59 20.44
CA SER A 228 26.03 -27.72 18.98
C SER A 228 26.51 -26.45 18.25
N ASP A 229 26.74 -25.33 18.97
CA ASP A 229 27.11 -24.02 18.39
C ASP A 229 26.19 -23.57 17.25
N ARG A 230 24.99 -24.15 17.18
CA ARG A 230 23.96 -23.86 16.18
C ARG A 230 22.95 -22.90 16.78
N THR A 231 22.68 -21.83 16.03
CA THR A 231 21.62 -20.87 16.33
C THR A 231 20.27 -21.44 15.92
N PHE A 232 19.34 -21.53 16.87
CA PHE A 232 17.97 -21.95 16.65
C PHE A 232 17.02 -20.76 16.74
N LEU A 233 15.99 -20.78 15.89
CA LEU A 233 14.90 -19.81 15.92
C LEU A 233 13.68 -20.46 16.59
N PRO A 234 13.12 -19.84 17.63
CA PRO A 234 11.89 -20.33 18.25
C PRO A 234 10.73 -20.28 17.24
N ALA A 235 9.85 -21.29 17.30
CA ALA A 235 8.69 -21.35 16.43
C ALA A 235 7.69 -20.26 16.82
N ALA A 236 7.46 -19.30 15.93
CA ALA A 236 6.47 -18.25 16.16
C ALA A 236 5.04 -18.78 16.00
N CYS A 237 4.08 -18.19 16.72
CA CYS A 237 2.69 -18.63 16.76
C CYS A 237 1.94 -18.57 15.41
N TYR A 238 2.48 -17.83 14.43
CA TYR A 238 1.98 -17.73 13.06
C TYR A 238 2.64 -18.75 12.09
N THR A 239 3.53 -19.62 12.58
CA THR A 239 4.24 -20.61 11.75
C THR A 239 3.44 -21.90 11.65
N LEU A 240 3.01 -22.25 10.44
CA LEU A 240 2.35 -23.54 10.19
C LEU A 240 3.37 -24.69 10.12
N ASN A 241 3.11 -25.76 10.87
CA ASN A 241 3.83 -27.02 10.73
C ASN A 241 3.46 -27.75 9.43
N ARG A 242 4.13 -28.88 9.15
CA ARG A 242 3.92 -29.61 7.88
C ARG A 242 2.49 -30.10 7.71
N LYS A 243 1.86 -30.61 8.77
CA LYS A 243 0.49 -31.13 8.76
C LYS A 243 -0.51 -29.99 8.56
N GLU A 244 -0.33 -28.89 9.28
CA GLU A 244 -1.14 -27.68 9.14
C GLU A 244 -1.06 -27.08 7.72
N LYS A 245 0.13 -27.00 7.13
CA LYS A 245 0.30 -26.57 5.72
C LYS A 245 -0.44 -27.48 4.75
N THR A 246 -0.39 -28.80 4.97
CA THR A 246 -1.13 -29.76 4.15
C THR A 246 -2.65 -29.56 4.30
N THR A 247 -3.15 -29.39 5.54
CA THR A 247 -4.56 -29.09 5.80
C THR A 247 -5.00 -27.79 5.14
N PHE A 248 -4.19 -26.73 5.24
CA PHE A 248 -4.43 -25.45 4.57
C PHE A 248 -4.59 -25.63 3.05
N CYS A 249 -3.66 -26.33 2.41
CA CYS A 249 -3.76 -26.62 0.97
C CYS A 249 -4.98 -27.50 0.64
N GLN A 250 -5.29 -28.53 1.44
CA GLN A 250 -6.46 -29.38 1.21
C GLN A 250 -7.76 -28.59 1.25
N VAL A 251 -7.90 -27.65 2.20
CA VAL A 251 -9.07 -26.77 2.26
C VAL A 251 -9.19 -25.96 0.97
N LEU A 252 -8.13 -25.29 0.54
CA LEU A 252 -8.15 -24.51 -0.71
C LEU A 252 -8.39 -25.37 -1.95
N GLN A 253 -7.85 -26.58 -2.00
CA GLN A 253 -8.07 -27.52 -3.11
C GLN A 253 -9.53 -27.98 -3.19
N SER A 254 -10.22 -28.06 -2.05
CA SER A 254 -11.62 -28.49 -1.99
C SER A 254 -12.63 -27.41 -2.38
N VAL A 255 -12.20 -26.15 -2.51
CA VAL A 255 -13.07 -25.01 -2.80
C VAL A 255 -13.66 -25.15 -4.21
N LYS A 256 -14.98 -24.98 -4.29
CA LYS A 256 -15.72 -24.79 -5.54
C LYS A 256 -16.41 -23.43 -5.49
N VAL A 257 -16.29 -22.66 -6.56
CA VAL A 257 -16.94 -21.36 -6.72
C VAL A 257 -17.85 -21.36 -7.95
N PRO A 258 -18.84 -20.46 -8.05
CA PRO A 258 -19.65 -20.30 -9.25
C PRO A 258 -18.79 -20.01 -10.49
N ASP A 259 -19.33 -20.36 -11.66
CA ASP A 259 -18.67 -20.03 -12.93
C ASP A 259 -18.48 -18.52 -13.09
N GLY A 260 -17.32 -18.11 -13.60
CA GLY A 260 -16.93 -16.71 -13.72
C GLY A 260 -16.53 -15.99 -12.42
N TYR A 261 -16.61 -16.63 -11.25
CA TYR A 261 -16.27 -15.98 -9.97
C TYR A 261 -14.76 -15.86 -9.73
N ALA A 262 -14.01 -16.96 -9.91
CA ALA A 262 -12.56 -17.00 -9.78
C ALA A 262 -11.98 -18.04 -10.74
N SER A 263 -10.64 -18.07 -10.89
CA SER A 263 -10.02 -19.20 -11.59
C SER A 263 -10.21 -20.50 -10.79
N ASN A 264 -9.91 -21.64 -11.43
CA ASN A 264 -9.98 -22.93 -10.76
C ASN A 264 -8.83 -23.07 -9.74
N ILE A 265 -9.05 -22.55 -8.52
CA ILE A 265 -8.09 -22.55 -7.42
C ILE A 265 -7.56 -23.96 -7.13
N SER A 266 -8.39 -25.00 -7.26
CA SER A 266 -7.94 -26.39 -7.06
C SER A 266 -6.77 -26.78 -7.95
N ARG A 267 -6.66 -26.23 -9.18
CA ARG A 267 -5.54 -26.49 -10.09
C ARG A 267 -4.27 -25.73 -9.71
N LEU A 268 -4.41 -24.66 -8.94
CA LEU A 268 -3.30 -23.79 -8.50
C LEU A 268 -2.71 -24.24 -7.16
N VAL A 269 -3.34 -25.22 -6.50
CA VAL A 269 -2.90 -25.77 -5.20
C VAL A 269 -2.10 -27.04 -5.40
N GLN A 270 -0.84 -27.04 -4.95
CA GLN A 270 0.04 -28.20 -4.93
C GLN A 270 0.13 -28.76 -3.50
N VAL A 271 -0.78 -29.66 -3.12
CA VAL A 271 -0.87 -30.21 -1.74
C VAL A 271 0.41 -30.93 -1.33
N ASN A 272 0.99 -31.77 -2.19
CA ASN A 272 2.22 -32.52 -1.90
C ASN A 272 3.41 -31.58 -1.64
N ASN A 273 3.47 -30.49 -2.42
CA ASN A 273 4.53 -29.48 -2.30
C ASN A 273 4.22 -28.42 -1.23
N ARG A 274 2.99 -28.39 -0.69
CA ARG A 274 2.48 -27.37 0.25
C ARG A 274 2.67 -25.94 -0.28
N LYS A 275 2.34 -25.75 -1.56
CA LYS A 275 2.53 -24.48 -2.29
C LYS A 275 1.30 -24.12 -3.09
N LEU A 276 1.12 -22.81 -3.28
CA LEU A 276 0.23 -22.23 -4.27
C LEU A 276 1.09 -21.72 -5.42
N ALA A 277 0.70 -21.98 -6.66
CA ALA A 277 1.45 -21.59 -7.85
C ALA A 277 0.52 -21.13 -8.97
N GLY A 278 0.92 -20.11 -9.71
CA GLY A 278 0.16 -19.60 -10.86
C GLY A 278 -1.08 -18.77 -10.50
N LEU A 279 -1.18 -18.27 -9.27
CA LEU A 279 -2.21 -17.30 -8.89
C LEU A 279 -1.99 -15.99 -9.66
N LYS A 280 -3.06 -15.45 -10.22
CA LYS A 280 -3.08 -14.10 -10.77
C LYS A 280 -3.63 -13.12 -9.73
N SER A 281 -3.50 -11.84 -10.02
CA SER A 281 -4.05 -10.71 -9.26
C SER A 281 -5.48 -10.96 -8.74
N HIS A 282 -6.41 -11.29 -9.63
CA HIS A 282 -7.80 -11.61 -9.27
C HIS A 282 -7.91 -12.76 -8.25
N ASP A 283 -7.09 -13.80 -8.40
CA ASP A 283 -7.10 -14.94 -7.49
C ASP A 283 -6.59 -14.57 -6.10
N PHE A 284 -5.64 -13.62 -5.99
CA PHE A 284 -5.18 -13.10 -4.71
C PHE A 284 -6.28 -12.30 -4.00
N HIS A 285 -7.06 -11.49 -4.72
CA HIS A 285 -8.21 -10.80 -4.13
C HIS A 285 -9.24 -11.79 -3.59
N VAL A 286 -9.61 -12.80 -4.38
CA VAL A 286 -10.55 -13.85 -3.94
C VAL A 286 -10.00 -14.64 -2.74
N LEU A 287 -8.71 -14.97 -2.77
CA LEU A 287 -8.04 -15.65 -1.68
C LEU A 287 -8.12 -14.81 -0.40
N MET A 288 -7.70 -13.54 -0.45
CA MET A 288 -7.67 -12.65 0.71
C MET A 288 -9.08 -12.39 1.25
N GLN A 289 -10.03 -12.00 0.40
CA GLN A 289 -11.35 -11.53 0.84
C GLN A 289 -12.27 -12.66 1.32
N GLN A 290 -12.07 -13.90 0.82
CA GLN A 290 -13.04 -14.99 1.01
C GLN A 290 -12.42 -16.29 1.52
N LEU A 291 -11.36 -16.79 0.86
CA LEU A 291 -10.91 -18.17 1.08
C LEU A 291 -9.90 -18.30 2.23
N LEU A 292 -9.05 -17.29 2.43
CA LEU A 292 -8.04 -17.27 3.47
C LEU A 292 -8.66 -17.37 4.87
N PRO A 293 -9.74 -16.61 5.22
CA PRO A 293 -10.45 -16.78 6.49
C PRO A 293 -10.88 -18.22 6.77
N ILE A 294 -11.31 -18.95 5.76
CA ILE A 294 -11.77 -20.34 5.87
C ILE A 294 -10.57 -21.26 6.07
N ALA A 295 -9.53 -21.08 5.28
CA ALA A 295 -8.35 -21.93 5.26
C ALA A 295 -7.51 -21.82 6.54
N ILE A 296 -7.43 -20.64 7.16
CA ILE A 296 -6.60 -20.43 8.36
C ILE A 296 -7.29 -20.80 9.67
N ARG A 297 -8.62 -20.86 9.70
CA ARG A 297 -9.44 -20.97 10.93
C ARG A 297 -9.11 -22.18 11.81
N ARG A 298 -8.63 -23.28 11.22
CA ARG A 298 -8.31 -24.54 11.93
C ARG A 298 -6.82 -24.86 12.00
N VAL A 299 -5.97 -24.04 11.38
CA VAL A 299 -4.52 -24.29 11.30
C VAL A 299 -3.70 -23.26 12.05
N LEU A 300 -4.27 -22.09 12.35
CA LEU A 300 -3.64 -21.06 13.17
C LEU A 300 -4.31 -20.94 14.56
N PRO A 301 -3.56 -20.55 15.60
CA PRO A 301 -4.11 -20.15 16.89
C PRO A 301 -5.20 -19.08 16.75
N LYS A 302 -6.18 -19.05 17.68
CA LYS A 302 -7.29 -18.09 17.65
C LYS A 302 -6.83 -16.63 17.67
N ASN A 303 -5.79 -16.31 18.44
CA ASN A 303 -5.24 -14.95 18.53
C ASN A 303 -4.59 -14.48 17.21
N VAL A 304 -4.12 -15.40 16.35
CA VAL A 304 -3.56 -15.05 15.04
C VAL A 304 -4.65 -15.06 13.95
N SER A 305 -5.45 -16.12 13.93
CA SER A 305 -6.50 -16.28 12.91
C SER A 305 -7.58 -15.20 12.99
N SER A 306 -7.97 -14.75 14.19
CA SER A 306 -8.95 -13.67 14.36
C SER A 306 -8.50 -12.38 13.66
N VAL A 307 -7.30 -11.90 13.95
CA VAL A 307 -6.75 -10.66 13.37
C VAL A 307 -6.62 -10.76 11.85
N LEU A 308 -6.17 -11.91 11.33
CA LEU A 308 -6.12 -12.13 9.88
C LEU A 308 -7.50 -12.18 9.25
N ILE A 309 -8.50 -12.79 9.90
CA ILE A 309 -9.89 -12.80 9.45
C ILE A 309 -10.47 -11.38 9.44
N ASP A 310 -10.17 -10.58 10.46
CA ASP A 310 -10.61 -9.18 10.55
C ASP A 310 -9.97 -8.33 9.44
N LEU A 311 -8.69 -8.54 9.13
CA LEU A 311 -8.04 -7.92 7.96
C LEU A 311 -8.71 -8.33 6.64
N CYS A 312 -9.03 -9.61 6.47
CA CYS A 312 -9.73 -10.10 5.28
C CYS A 312 -11.15 -9.50 5.16
N LYS A 313 -11.84 -9.35 6.30
CA LYS A 313 -13.15 -8.70 6.38
C LYS A 313 -13.04 -7.23 6.01
N PHE A 314 -12.05 -6.51 6.52
CA PHE A 314 -11.78 -5.12 6.16
C PHE A 314 -11.69 -4.94 4.64
N PHE A 315 -10.85 -5.73 3.95
CA PHE A 315 -10.73 -5.61 2.49
C PHE A 315 -11.99 -6.01 1.73
N ARG A 316 -12.74 -7.01 2.22
CA ARG A 316 -14.02 -7.39 1.63
C ARG A 316 -15.06 -6.27 1.75
N ASP A 317 -15.10 -5.61 2.90
CA ASP A 317 -16.06 -4.54 3.19
C ASP A 317 -15.64 -3.24 2.45
N LEU A 318 -14.34 -2.97 2.32
CA LEU A 318 -13.79 -1.87 1.53
C LEU A 318 -14.11 -1.99 0.03
N CYS A 319 -13.96 -3.19 -0.55
CA CYS A 319 -14.24 -3.47 -1.96
C CYS A 319 -15.73 -3.79 -2.24
N SER A 320 -16.63 -3.55 -1.28
CA SER A 320 -18.06 -3.77 -1.46
C SER A 320 -18.69 -2.66 -2.30
N THR A 321 -19.53 -3.03 -3.26
CA THR A 321 -20.27 -2.08 -4.11
C THR A 321 -21.44 -1.39 -3.39
N VAL A 322 -21.75 -1.78 -2.14
CA VAL A 322 -22.95 -1.34 -1.39
C VAL A 322 -22.58 -0.69 -0.05
N SER A 323 -21.47 0.03 0.01
CA SER A 323 -21.01 0.68 1.26
C SER A 323 -21.65 2.05 1.48
N LYS A 324 -22.16 2.30 2.69
CA LYS A 324 -22.71 3.61 3.12
C LYS A 324 -21.63 4.44 3.81
N GLY A 325 -21.80 5.77 3.84
CA GLY A 325 -20.85 6.69 4.48
C GLY A 325 -20.51 6.39 5.96
N GLN A 326 -21.46 5.85 6.73
CA GLN A 326 -21.24 5.44 8.13
C GLN A 326 -20.36 4.19 8.27
N ASP A 327 -20.31 3.35 7.23
CA ASP A 327 -19.51 2.12 7.24
C ASP A 327 -18.01 2.46 7.21
N PHE A 328 -17.63 3.51 6.47
CA PHE A 328 -16.22 3.96 6.38
C PHE A 328 -15.67 4.47 7.71
N VAL A 329 -16.45 5.19 8.53
CA VAL A 329 -15.98 5.62 9.86
C VAL A 329 -15.64 4.42 10.76
N SER A 330 -16.43 3.35 10.66
CA SER A 330 -16.15 2.12 11.39
C SER A 330 -14.94 1.39 10.82
N LEU A 331 -14.77 1.38 9.49
CA LEU A 331 -13.63 0.77 8.82
C LEU A 331 -12.31 1.47 9.19
N ASP A 332 -12.30 2.80 9.30
CA ASP A 332 -11.14 3.61 9.71
C ASP A 332 -10.62 3.18 11.08
N ARG A 333 -11.54 3.11 12.05
CA ARG A 333 -11.21 2.66 13.41
C ARG A 333 -10.75 1.21 13.42
N ASN A 334 -11.43 0.35 12.67
CA ASN A 334 -11.13 -1.08 12.63
C ASN A 334 -9.75 -1.35 12.03
N ILE A 335 -9.36 -0.70 10.94
CA ILE A 335 -8.06 -0.95 10.31
C ILE A 335 -6.90 -0.52 11.22
N ALA A 336 -7.03 0.60 11.93
CA ALA A 336 -6.06 1.00 12.94
C ALA A 336 -5.89 -0.06 14.04
N ILE A 337 -7.01 -0.60 14.56
CA ILE A 337 -6.99 -1.67 15.57
C ILE A 337 -6.36 -2.95 15.01
N ILE A 338 -6.72 -3.34 13.77
CA ILE A 338 -6.19 -4.55 13.11
C ILE A 338 -4.68 -4.44 12.94
N LEU A 339 -4.17 -3.30 12.42
CA LEU A 339 -2.73 -3.10 12.24
C LEU A 339 -1.98 -3.10 13.57
N CYS A 340 -2.52 -2.49 14.63
CA CYS A 340 -1.97 -2.59 15.99
C CYS A 340 -1.97 -4.03 16.53
N GLN A 341 -3.00 -4.82 16.26
CA GLN A 341 -3.04 -6.23 16.67
C GLN A 341 -2.04 -7.08 15.89
N LEU A 342 -1.91 -6.85 14.58
CA LEU A 342 -0.87 -7.48 13.77
C LEU A 342 0.50 -7.13 14.32
N GLU A 343 0.73 -5.86 14.67
CA GLU A 343 1.98 -5.37 15.21
C GLU A 343 2.40 -6.21 16.40
N ARG A 344 1.51 -6.48 17.35
CA ARG A 344 1.77 -7.31 18.55
C ARG A 344 2.10 -8.77 18.24
N ILE A 345 1.71 -9.29 17.07
CA ILE A 345 1.82 -10.71 16.71
C ILE A 345 3.00 -10.98 15.77
N PHE A 346 3.13 -10.17 14.72
CA PHE A 346 4.07 -10.37 13.62
C PHE A 346 5.39 -9.63 13.85
N PRO A 347 6.52 -10.12 13.30
CA PRO A 347 7.81 -9.48 13.50
C PRO A 347 7.87 -8.15 12.74
N LEU A 348 8.75 -7.24 13.15
CA LEU A 348 8.87 -5.90 12.54
C LEU A 348 9.07 -5.95 11.02
N ALA A 349 9.82 -6.95 10.52
CA ALA A 349 10.02 -7.13 9.09
C ALA A 349 8.71 -7.34 8.31
N PHE A 350 7.62 -7.80 8.93
CA PHE A 350 6.33 -7.94 8.27
C PHE A 350 5.73 -6.60 7.85
N PHE A 351 6.03 -5.53 8.58
CA PHE A 351 5.45 -4.21 8.37
C PHE A 351 6.21 -3.43 7.30
N ASP A 352 6.20 -3.96 6.08
CA ASP A 352 6.60 -3.16 4.92
C ASP A 352 5.57 -2.06 4.63
N ILE A 353 5.85 -1.26 3.61
CA ILE A 353 4.99 -0.13 3.24
C ILE A 353 3.58 -0.61 2.84
N MET A 354 3.45 -1.81 2.27
CA MET A 354 2.18 -2.37 1.79
C MET A 354 1.30 -2.84 2.93
N VAL A 355 1.88 -3.18 4.09
CA VAL A 355 1.14 -3.42 5.33
C VAL A 355 0.69 -2.11 5.99
N HIS A 356 1.42 -1.02 5.79
CA HIS A 356 1.06 0.29 6.35
C HIS A 356 -0.05 1.01 5.56
N LEU A 357 0.03 1.02 4.23
CA LEU A 357 -0.91 1.74 3.35
C LEU A 357 -2.42 1.49 3.61
N PRO A 358 -2.89 0.29 4.02
CA PRO A 358 -4.28 0.05 4.37
C PRO A 358 -4.89 1.04 5.38
N ILE A 359 -4.07 1.65 6.24
CA ILE A 359 -4.54 2.67 7.19
C ILE A 359 -5.17 3.88 6.50
N HIS A 360 -4.81 4.16 5.25
CA HIS A 360 -5.27 5.33 4.48
C HIS A 360 -6.41 5.01 3.50
N LEU A 361 -6.60 3.74 3.14
CA LEU A 361 -7.51 3.34 2.05
C LEU A 361 -8.97 3.66 2.33
N THR A 362 -9.38 3.63 3.60
CA THR A 362 -10.75 3.91 3.98
C THR A 362 -11.09 5.39 3.74
N GLU A 363 -10.18 6.31 4.07
CA GLU A 363 -10.37 7.73 3.78
C GLU A 363 -10.40 7.98 2.27
N GLU A 364 -9.51 7.33 1.52
CA GLU A 364 -9.51 7.37 0.06
C GLU A 364 -10.85 6.88 -0.52
N ALA A 365 -11.35 5.74 -0.05
CA ALA A 365 -12.64 5.18 -0.47
C ALA A 365 -13.84 6.05 -0.04
N ARG A 366 -13.74 6.75 1.10
CA ARG A 366 -14.76 7.69 1.56
C ARG A 366 -14.86 8.91 0.63
N LEU A 367 -13.74 9.36 0.08
CA LEU A 367 -13.66 10.51 -0.81
C LEU A 367 -13.95 10.16 -2.28
N ALA A 368 -13.41 9.05 -2.77
CA ALA A 368 -13.47 8.63 -4.17
C ALA A 368 -14.59 7.61 -4.46
N GLY A 369 -15.19 7.02 -3.42
CA GLY A 369 -16.09 5.88 -3.53
C GLY A 369 -15.36 4.53 -3.46
N PRO A 370 -16.10 3.42 -3.30
CA PRO A 370 -15.51 2.09 -3.29
C PRO A 370 -14.86 1.77 -4.65
N VAL A 371 -13.73 1.06 -4.59
CA VAL A 371 -12.91 0.65 -5.76
C VAL A 371 -13.53 -0.53 -6.50
#